data_AF-M2W9F3-F1
#
_entry.id   AF-M2W9F3-F1
#
_cell.length_a   1.000
_cell.length_b   1.000
_cell.length_c   1.000
_cell.angle_alpha   90.00
_cell.angle_beta   90.00
_cell.angle_gamma   90.00
#
_symmetry.space_group_name_H-M   'P 1'
#
loop_
_entity.id
_entity.type
_entity.pdbx_description
1 polymer ?
#
loop_
_entity_poly.entity_id
_entity_poly.type
_entity_poly.pdbx_seq_one_letter_code
_entity_poly.pdbx_strand_id
1 'polypeptide(L)'
;MRQAESLGKINYSITESQSNKYILIQYQPPVEYFRSGQDLFYTGGYNNWSGVDNPLILPLRQKKADLYEVLVPLPEGSVSVEFAFTDGVVYDTNHGAFYHIPLEQFVTEEENNSHHIENVSENTKLSELDPLKIPEGPTRYTNDEEIALRKARAEATAVGESMGLSNVLMTEARTEFERFDTRMSGWISREEAKMCIERLGFEIGDKEFHEWTLACKEYSRDEDMENIHITEFIYLYGSLELRNEGLQIL
;
A
#
# COMPACT_ATOMS: atom_id res chain seq x y z
N MET A 1 12.61 -5.90 -21.77
CA MET A 1 13.14 -5.41 -20.48
C MET A 1 14.63 -5.14 -20.66
N ARG A 2 15.13 -3.94 -20.35
CA ARG A 2 16.58 -3.67 -20.31
C ARG A 2 17.09 -4.08 -18.92
N GLN A 3 18.15 -4.91 -18.88
CA GLN A 3 18.74 -5.41 -17.64
C GLN A 3 20.06 -4.69 -17.32
N ALA A 4 20.38 -4.61 -16.04
CA ALA A 4 21.64 -4.08 -15.56
C ALA A 4 22.81 -5.09 -15.70
N GLU A 5 23.96 -4.65 -16.21
CA GLU A 5 25.21 -5.43 -16.32
C GLU A 5 26.07 -5.34 -15.05
N SER A 6 25.90 -4.27 -14.25
CA SER A 6 26.51 -4.11 -12.94
C SER A 6 25.45 -4.21 -11.83
N LEU A 7 25.78 -4.88 -10.72
CA LEU A 7 24.84 -5.15 -9.63
C LEU A 7 24.71 -3.96 -8.68
N GLY A 8 23.48 -3.59 -8.37
CA GLY A 8 23.20 -2.84 -7.16
C GLY A 8 23.51 -3.66 -5.90
N LYS A 9 23.94 -2.97 -4.85
CA LYS A 9 24.24 -3.58 -3.55
C LYS A 9 23.03 -3.45 -2.64
N ILE A 10 22.69 -4.55 -1.97
CA ILE A 10 21.65 -4.55 -0.93
C ILE A 10 22.24 -4.85 0.45
N ASN A 11 21.69 -4.21 1.47
CA ASN A 11 21.77 -4.64 2.87
C ASN A 11 20.34 -4.76 3.39
N TYR A 12 20.10 -5.65 4.34
CA TYR A 12 18.76 -5.79 4.92
C TYR A 12 18.81 -6.14 6.40
N SER A 13 17.72 -5.82 7.09
CA SER A 13 17.48 -6.19 8.48
C SER A 13 15.99 -6.42 8.68
N ILE A 14 15.64 -7.42 9.47
CA ILE A 14 14.25 -7.60 9.92
C ILE A 14 13.99 -6.67 11.11
N THR A 15 12.82 -6.06 11.13
CA THR A 15 12.33 -5.23 12.23
C THR A 15 10.89 -5.60 12.52
N GLU A 16 10.49 -5.49 13.78
CA GLU A 16 9.13 -5.78 14.23
C GLU A 16 8.55 -4.51 14.84
N SER A 17 7.28 -4.25 14.54
CA SER A 17 6.51 -3.17 15.15
C SER A 17 5.17 -3.74 15.59
N GLN A 18 4.96 -3.76 16.91
CA GLN A 18 3.80 -4.41 17.55
C GLN A 18 3.72 -5.89 17.19
N SER A 19 2.79 -6.27 16.30
CA SER A 19 2.57 -7.63 15.82
C SER A 19 2.96 -7.84 14.36
N ASN A 20 3.44 -6.78 13.69
CA ASN A 20 3.81 -6.82 12.27
C ASN A 20 5.32 -6.94 12.11
N LYS A 21 5.74 -7.84 11.22
CA LYS A 21 7.14 -8.00 10.82
C LYS A 21 7.38 -7.28 9.50
N TYR A 22 8.56 -6.70 9.38
CA TYR A 22 8.99 -6.00 8.18
C TYR A 22 10.45 -6.33 7.88
N ILE A 23 10.82 -6.27 6.61
CA ILE A 23 12.22 -6.23 6.19
C ILE A 23 12.54 -4.82 5.70
N LEU A 24 13.50 -4.17 6.37
CA LEU A 24 14.11 -2.95 5.89
C LEU A 24 15.20 -3.34 4.90
N ILE A 25 15.03 -2.95 3.64
CA ILE A 25 16.02 -3.17 2.59
C ILE A 25 16.65 -1.83 2.23
N GLN A 26 17.98 -1.77 2.32
CA GLN A 26 18.79 -0.66 1.86
C GLN A 26 19.42 -1.00 0.52
N TYR A 27 19.29 -0.11 -0.44
CA TYR A 27 19.71 -0.34 -1.82
C TYR A 27 20.62 0.78 -2.31
N GLN A 28 21.78 0.40 -2.83
CA GLN A 28 22.69 1.28 -3.54
C GLN A 28 22.70 0.88 -5.03
N PRO A 29 22.03 1.66 -5.90
CA PRO A 29 21.92 1.31 -7.31
C PRO A 29 23.27 1.35 -8.04
N PRO A 30 23.41 0.58 -9.12
CA PRO A 30 24.53 0.72 -10.04
C PRO A 30 24.42 2.07 -10.78
N VAL A 31 25.51 2.84 -10.78
CA VAL A 31 25.57 4.21 -11.33
C VAL A 31 25.20 4.29 -12.81
N GLU A 32 25.33 3.17 -13.52
CA GLU A 32 25.09 3.06 -14.96
C GLU A 32 23.60 2.99 -15.34
N TYR A 33 22.73 2.61 -14.40
CA TYR A 33 21.33 2.28 -14.69
C TYR A 33 20.33 3.25 -14.06
N PHE A 34 20.64 3.79 -12.89
CA PHE A 34 19.75 4.72 -12.19
C PHE A 34 20.47 6.02 -11.87
N ARG A 35 19.81 7.14 -12.13
CA ARG A 35 20.35 8.46 -11.83
C ARG A 35 20.15 8.78 -10.35
N SER A 36 21.04 9.60 -9.79
CA SER A 36 20.83 10.13 -8.45
C SER A 36 19.59 11.03 -8.42
N GLY A 37 18.73 10.86 -7.41
CA GLY A 37 17.48 11.62 -7.27
C GLY A 37 16.36 11.15 -8.18
N GLN A 38 16.50 9.97 -8.79
CA GLN A 38 15.43 9.33 -9.56
C GLN A 38 14.48 8.59 -8.63
N ASP A 39 13.18 8.63 -8.95
CA ASP A 39 12.19 7.80 -8.27
C ASP A 39 12.42 6.33 -8.61
N LEU A 40 12.63 5.52 -7.57
CA LEU A 40 12.83 4.09 -7.67
C LEU A 40 11.75 3.35 -6.90
N PHE A 41 11.48 2.13 -7.35
CA PHE A 41 10.47 1.24 -6.83
C PHE A 41 11.07 -0.12 -6.56
N TYR A 42 10.62 -0.71 -5.46
CA TYR A 42 10.71 -2.14 -5.19
C TYR A 42 9.55 -2.79 -5.94
N THR A 43 9.81 -3.92 -6.58
CA THR A 43 8.77 -4.79 -7.13
C THR A 43 9.12 -6.22 -6.78
N GLY A 44 8.24 -6.92 -6.09
CA GLY A 44 8.56 -8.23 -5.55
C GLY A 44 7.36 -9.03 -5.10
N GLY A 45 7.64 -10.16 -4.48
CA GLY A 45 6.67 -11.01 -3.81
C GLY A 45 7.35 -11.95 -2.82
N TYR A 46 6.61 -12.96 -2.39
CA TYR A 46 7.04 -13.92 -1.37
C TYR A 46 7.02 -15.34 -1.92
N ASN A 47 7.81 -16.21 -1.29
CA ASN A 47 7.69 -17.66 -1.42
C ASN A 47 7.78 -18.19 -2.87
N ASN A 48 8.87 -17.87 -3.57
CA ASN A 48 9.12 -18.20 -4.98
C ASN A 48 8.31 -17.34 -5.97
N TRP A 49 8.26 -16.04 -5.72
CA TRP A 49 7.57 -15.13 -6.63
C TRP A 49 8.14 -15.19 -8.06
N SER A 50 7.24 -15.28 -9.05
CA SER A 50 7.56 -15.57 -10.45
C SER A 50 8.00 -14.36 -11.27
N GLY A 51 7.81 -13.15 -10.75
CA GLY A 51 8.05 -11.90 -11.48
C GLY A 51 6.82 -11.30 -12.16
N VAL A 52 5.71 -12.05 -12.26
CA VAL A 52 4.55 -11.66 -13.08
C VAL A 52 3.27 -11.54 -12.27
N ASP A 53 3.11 -12.42 -11.27
CA ASP A 53 1.86 -12.51 -10.53
C ASP A 53 1.81 -11.46 -9.42
N ASN A 54 0.87 -10.50 -9.54
CA ASN A 54 0.52 -9.48 -8.56
C ASN A 54 1.72 -8.96 -7.73
N PRO A 55 2.71 -8.30 -8.37
CA PRO A 55 3.85 -7.76 -7.64
C PRO A 55 3.40 -6.79 -6.56
N LEU A 56 3.98 -6.95 -5.37
CA LEU A 56 4.06 -5.88 -4.41
C LEU A 56 4.98 -4.79 -4.98
N ILE A 57 4.44 -3.59 -5.20
CA ILE A 57 5.21 -2.45 -5.71
C ILE A 57 5.26 -1.39 -4.61
N LEU A 58 6.46 -1.00 -4.20
CA LEU A 58 6.66 -0.02 -3.11
C LEU A 58 7.64 1.07 -3.53
N PRO A 59 7.37 2.35 -3.27
CA PRO A 59 8.32 3.41 -3.55
C PRO A 59 9.53 3.32 -2.60
N LEU A 60 10.72 3.54 -3.13
CA LEU A 60 11.94 3.66 -2.34
C LEU A 60 12.07 5.09 -1.79
N ARG A 61 12.41 5.21 -0.51
CA ARG A 61 12.79 6.49 0.09
C ARG A 61 14.29 6.73 -0.11
N GLN A 62 14.66 7.84 -0.75
CA GLN A 62 16.06 8.24 -0.84
C GLN A 62 16.57 8.74 0.53
N LYS A 63 17.61 8.11 1.08
CA LYS A 63 18.26 8.54 2.33
C LYS A 63 19.42 9.49 2.09
N LYS A 64 20.17 9.27 1.01
CA LYS A 64 21.25 10.14 0.50
C LYS A 64 21.41 9.89 -1.00
N ALA A 65 22.28 10.66 -1.66
CA ALA A 65 22.44 10.70 -3.12
C ALA A 65 22.45 9.33 -3.82
N ASP A 66 23.03 8.31 -3.19
CA ASP A 66 23.27 6.97 -3.72
C ASP A 66 22.71 5.85 -2.82
N LEU A 67 21.87 6.16 -1.84
CA LEU A 67 21.30 5.17 -0.93
C LEU A 67 19.80 5.38 -0.80
N TYR A 68 19.09 4.31 -1.09
CA TYR A 68 17.65 4.21 -0.97
C TYR A 68 17.29 3.17 0.07
N GLU A 69 16.08 3.26 0.60
CA GLU A 69 15.53 2.24 1.47
C GLU A 69 14.05 1.99 1.19
N VAL A 70 13.60 0.79 1.49
CA VAL A 70 12.20 0.40 1.45
C VAL A 70 11.90 -0.49 2.64
N LEU A 71 10.73 -0.30 3.24
CA LEU A 71 10.21 -1.17 4.28
C LEU A 71 9.18 -2.10 3.65
N VAL A 72 9.49 -3.39 3.57
CA VAL A 72 8.62 -4.39 2.94
C VAL A 72 7.92 -5.16 4.07
N PRO A 73 6.58 -5.21 4.10
CA PRO A 73 5.86 -6.01 5.08
C PRO A 73 6.19 -7.50 4.90
N LEU A 74 6.14 -8.27 5.99
CA LEU A 74 6.31 -9.72 5.95
C LEU A 74 5.01 -10.38 6.44
N PRO A 75 4.13 -10.82 5.52
CA PRO A 75 2.96 -11.60 5.88
C PRO A 75 3.33 -12.86 6.67
N GLU A 76 2.40 -13.33 7.50
CA GLU A 76 2.55 -14.61 8.20
C GLU A 76 2.82 -15.75 7.20
N GLY A 77 3.77 -16.64 7.52
CA GLY A 77 4.18 -17.74 6.65
C GLY A 77 5.12 -17.35 5.50
N SER A 78 5.63 -16.12 5.47
CA SER A 78 6.69 -15.74 4.53
C SER A 78 8.01 -16.45 4.89
N VAL A 79 8.53 -17.26 3.97
CA VAL A 79 9.83 -17.96 4.10
C VAL A 79 10.93 -17.32 3.27
N SER A 80 10.57 -16.56 2.25
CA SER A 80 11.50 -15.80 1.42
C SER A 80 10.85 -14.58 0.80
N VAL A 81 11.69 -13.63 0.39
CA VAL A 81 11.30 -12.46 -0.41
C VAL A 81 12.10 -12.47 -1.71
N GLU A 82 11.41 -12.38 -2.84
CA GLU A 82 12.03 -12.23 -4.16
C GLU A 82 11.63 -10.90 -4.80
N PHE A 83 12.59 -10.15 -5.33
CA PHE A 83 12.31 -8.79 -5.83
C PHE A 83 13.31 -8.26 -6.86
N ALA A 84 12.95 -7.13 -7.44
CA ALA A 84 13.80 -6.28 -8.27
C ALA A 84 13.62 -4.82 -7.87
N PHE A 85 14.56 -3.98 -8.29
CA PHE A 85 14.41 -2.53 -8.26
C PHE A 85 14.17 -1.98 -9.65
N THR A 86 13.31 -0.96 -9.77
CA THR A 86 12.95 -0.41 -11.06
C THR A 86 12.60 1.08 -10.98
N ASP A 87 12.78 1.81 -12.07
CA ASP A 87 12.20 3.15 -12.28
C ASP A 87 10.88 3.09 -13.10
N GLY A 88 10.33 1.88 -13.29
CA GLY A 88 9.20 1.60 -14.17
C GLY A 88 9.59 1.23 -15.61
N VAL A 89 10.86 1.40 -16.00
CA VAL A 89 11.36 1.14 -17.36
C VAL A 89 12.53 0.16 -17.36
N VAL A 90 13.53 0.42 -16.52
CA VAL A 90 14.74 -0.37 -16.31
C VAL A 90 14.58 -1.17 -15.03
N TYR A 91 15.03 -2.43 -15.06
CA TYR A 91 14.98 -3.31 -13.89
C TYR A 91 16.39 -3.76 -13.53
N ASP A 92 16.76 -3.56 -12.27
CA ASP A 92 17.87 -4.28 -11.65
C ASP A 92 17.32 -5.55 -11.02
N THR A 93 17.49 -6.64 -11.76
CA THR A 93 17.06 -7.98 -11.42
C THR A 93 18.26 -8.85 -11.05
N ASN A 94 19.34 -8.29 -10.49
CA ASN A 94 20.52 -9.06 -10.07
C ASN A 94 21.00 -10.07 -11.14
N HIS A 95 21.40 -9.56 -12.31
CA HIS A 95 21.80 -10.35 -13.49
C HIS A 95 20.70 -11.26 -14.06
N GLY A 96 19.43 -10.82 -14.02
CA GLY A 96 18.32 -11.60 -14.54
C GLY A 96 17.73 -12.60 -13.54
N ALA A 97 18.33 -12.73 -12.35
CA ALA A 97 17.81 -13.50 -11.23
C ALA A 97 17.38 -12.54 -10.11
N PHE A 98 16.08 -12.46 -9.81
CA PHE A 98 15.54 -11.62 -8.74
C PHE A 98 16.41 -11.69 -7.47
N TYR A 99 16.58 -10.55 -6.80
CA TYR A 99 17.15 -10.53 -5.46
C TYR A 99 16.34 -11.48 -4.59
N HIS A 100 17.02 -12.30 -3.79
CA HIS A 100 16.39 -13.31 -2.95
C HIS A 100 16.92 -13.18 -1.53
N ILE A 101 16.00 -13.03 -0.57
CA ILE A 101 16.31 -12.99 0.86
C ILE A 101 15.55 -14.12 1.54
N PRO A 102 16.22 -15.18 2.04
CA PRO A 102 15.59 -16.20 2.85
C PRO A 102 15.30 -15.66 4.26
N LEU A 103 14.10 -15.94 4.78
CA LEU A 103 13.62 -15.50 6.10
C LEU A 103 13.73 -16.59 7.18
N GLU A 104 14.04 -17.82 6.79
CA GLU A 104 14.13 -18.99 7.69
C GLU A 104 15.11 -18.80 8.86
N GLN A 105 16.09 -17.90 8.73
CA GLN A 105 17.12 -17.67 9.74
C GLN A 105 16.68 -16.75 10.89
N PHE A 106 15.45 -16.22 10.84
CA PHE A 106 14.94 -15.26 11.82
C PHE A 106 13.79 -15.82 12.67
N VAL A 107 13.48 -17.12 12.54
CA VAL A 107 12.64 -17.83 13.50
C VAL A 107 13.47 -18.04 14.76
N THR A 108 13.37 -17.13 15.71
CA THR A 108 13.92 -17.30 17.06
C THR A 108 13.35 -18.58 17.68
N GLU A 109 14.22 -19.36 18.34
CA GLU A 109 13.96 -20.66 18.97
C GLU A 109 12.91 -20.67 20.13
N GLU A 110 11.98 -19.72 20.19
CA GLU A 110 11.05 -19.55 21.32
C GLU A 110 9.67 -20.20 21.17
N GLU A 111 9.36 -20.89 20.06
CA GLU A 111 8.06 -21.58 19.89
C GLU A 111 8.14 -23.10 20.09
N ASN A 112 8.76 -23.54 21.20
CA ASN A 112 8.65 -24.92 21.68
C ASN A 112 8.08 -25.01 23.10
N ASN A 113 7.15 -24.12 23.47
CA ASN A 113 6.38 -24.29 24.70
C ASN A 113 4.94 -23.77 24.59
N SER A 114 4.02 -24.71 24.36
CA SER A 114 2.59 -24.74 24.75
C SER A 114 1.78 -23.42 24.75
N HIS A 115 0.68 -23.38 23.99
CA HIS A 115 -0.63 -23.67 24.58
C HIS A 115 -1.76 -23.90 23.56
N HIS A 116 -2.57 -24.88 23.92
CA HIS A 116 -3.87 -25.27 23.39
C HIS A 116 -4.86 -24.10 23.46
N ILE A 117 -5.50 -23.75 22.34
CA ILE A 117 -6.67 -22.88 22.31
C ILE A 117 -7.82 -23.61 21.62
N GLU A 118 -8.90 -23.78 22.38
CA GLU A 118 -10.17 -24.37 21.94
C GLU A 118 -10.92 -23.45 20.98
N ASN A 119 -11.58 -24.06 20.00
CA ASN A 119 -12.49 -23.41 19.06
C ASN A 119 -13.65 -22.73 19.79
N VAL A 120 -13.88 -21.44 19.52
CA VAL A 120 -15.15 -20.76 19.80
C VAL A 120 -15.72 -20.24 18.49
N SER A 121 -16.80 -20.87 18.06
CA SER A 121 -17.69 -20.37 17.01
C SER A 121 -18.69 -19.41 17.63
N GLU A 122 -18.77 -18.17 17.15
CA GLU A 122 -19.99 -17.37 17.33
C GLU A 122 -20.41 -16.71 16.01
N ASN A 123 -21.62 -17.07 15.61
CA ASN A 123 -22.40 -16.44 14.54
C ASN A 123 -22.84 -15.05 14.99
N THR A 124 -22.53 -14.02 14.22
CA THR A 124 -23.23 -12.73 14.31
C THR A 124 -24.13 -12.54 13.11
N LYS A 125 -25.44 -12.50 13.40
CA LYS A 125 -26.53 -12.18 12.46
C LYS A 125 -26.32 -10.78 11.88
N LEU A 126 -26.08 -10.70 10.56
CA LEU A 126 -26.38 -9.52 9.76
C LEU A 126 -27.82 -9.64 9.25
N SER A 127 -28.76 -8.96 9.89
CA SER A 127 -30.08 -8.71 9.31
C SER A 127 -30.54 -7.32 9.75
N GLU A 128 -30.97 -6.51 8.78
CA GLU A 128 -31.55 -5.16 8.86
C GLU A 128 -30.63 -4.02 8.41
N LEU A 129 -30.33 -4.00 7.10
CA LEU A 129 -30.08 -2.74 6.39
C LEU A 129 -31.16 -2.57 5.31
N ASP A 130 -31.77 -1.39 5.34
CA ASP A 130 -32.84 -0.91 4.47
C ASP A 130 -32.39 -0.92 2.99
N PRO A 131 -33.15 -1.48 2.03
CA PRO A 131 -32.75 -1.48 0.62
C PRO A 131 -32.89 -0.07 0.02
N LEU A 132 -31.85 0.74 0.19
CA LEU A 132 -31.68 2.00 -0.54
C LEU A 132 -31.58 1.73 -2.04
N LYS A 133 -32.34 2.50 -2.83
CA LYS A 133 -32.28 2.52 -4.30
C LYS A 133 -30.83 2.66 -4.76
N ILE A 134 -30.28 1.58 -5.30
CA ILE A 134 -29.01 1.61 -6.01
C ILE A 134 -29.23 2.47 -7.27
N PRO A 135 -28.57 3.63 -7.41
CA PRO A 135 -28.65 4.40 -8.64
C PRO A 135 -28.13 3.53 -9.80
N GLU A 136 -28.88 3.46 -10.89
CA GLU A 136 -28.47 2.72 -12.08
C GLU A 136 -27.11 3.26 -12.55
N GLY A 137 -26.07 2.44 -12.42
CA GLY A 137 -24.70 2.82 -12.76
C GLY A 137 -24.55 3.16 -14.25
N PRO A 138 -23.56 3.99 -14.61
CA PRO A 138 -23.38 4.43 -15.99
C PRO A 138 -23.13 3.25 -16.95
N THR A 139 -23.75 3.33 -18.12
CA THR A 139 -23.65 2.36 -19.21
C THR A 139 -22.28 2.45 -19.92
N ARG A 140 -21.49 1.37 -19.82
CA ARG A 140 -20.26 1.04 -20.58
C ARG A 140 -19.17 2.13 -20.66
N TYR A 141 -18.09 1.89 -19.93
CA TYR A 141 -16.83 2.62 -19.98
C TYR A 141 -16.10 2.42 -21.31
N THR A 142 -15.22 3.37 -21.63
CA THR A 142 -14.16 3.14 -22.62
C THR A 142 -13.07 2.24 -22.03
N ASN A 143 -12.33 1.52 -22.88
CA ASN A 143 -11.22 0.67 -22.41
C ASN A 143 -10.17 1.47 -21.62
N ASP A 144 -9.96 2.74 -21.98
CA ASP A 144 -8.93 3.58 -21.38
C ASP A 144 -9.30 3.99 -19.93
N GLU A 145 -10.57 4.27 -19.67
CA GLU A 145 -11.08 4.57 -18.33
C GLU A 145 -10.97 3.34 -17.41
N GLU A 146 -11.27 2.15 -17.91
CA GLU A 146 -11.12 0.91 -17.13
C GLU A 146 -9.64 0.63 -16.78
N ILE A 147 -8.72 0.90 -17.71
CA ILE A 147 -7.28 0.77 -17.48
C ILE A 147 -6.80 1.78 -16.43
N ALA A 148 -7.22 3.04 -16.55
CA ALA A 148 -6.88 4.09 -15.60
C ALA A 148 -7.36 3.75 -14.19
N LEU A 149 -8.60 3.26 -14.06
CA LEU A 149 -9.16 2.86 -12.77
C LEU A 149 -8.42 1.67 -12.16
N ARG A 150 -8.09 0.65 -12.96
CA ARG A 150 -7.29 -0.50 -12.47
C ARG A 150 -5.93 -0.05 -11.97
N LYS A 151 -5.28 0.87 -12.68
CA LYS A 151 -4.00 1.44 -12.27
C LYS A 151 -4.15 2.22 -10.96
N ALA A 152 -5.15 3.10 -10.85
CA ALA A 152 -5.42 3.87 -9.65
C ALA A 152 -5.68 2.97 -8.42
N ARG A 153 -6.45 1.88 -8.60
CA ARG A 153 -6.68 0.89 -7.54
C ARG A 153 -5.41 0.15 -7.14
N ALA A 154 -4.59 -0.26 -8.10
CA ALA A 154 -3.31 -0.93 -7.82
C ALA A 154 -2.36 0.00 -7.05
N GLU A 155 -2.25 1.27 -7.46
CA GLU A 155 -1.48 2.28 -6.74
C GLU A 155 -2.02 2.51 -5.33
N ALA A 156 -3.34 2.58 -5.17
CA ALA A 156 -3.96 2.71 -3.86
C ALA A 156 -3.66 1.48 -2.98
N THR A 157 -3.54 0.26 -3.57
CA THR A 157 -3.17 -0.95 -2.83
C THR A 157 -1.79 -0.77 -2.24
N ALA A 158 -0.83 -0.42 -3.11
CA ALA A 158 0.56 -0.23 -2.74
C ALA A 158 0.71 0.83 -1.64
N VAL A 159 -0.02 1.95 -1.75
CA VAL A 159 -0.01 3.00 -0.71
C VAL A 159 -0.50 2.43 0.61
N GLY A 160 -1.67 1.79 0.65
CA GLY A 160 -2.22 1.29 1.90
C GLY A 160 -1.37 0.18 2.54
N GLU A 161 -0.84 -0.73 1.74
CA GLU A 161 0.11 -1.76 2.20
C GLU A 161 1.38 -1.11 2.78
N SER A 162 1.90 -0.06 2.15
CA SER A 162 3.07 0.68 2.68
C SER A 162 2.80 1.36 4.03
N MET A 163 1.53 1.64 4.33
CA MET A 163 1.08 2.19 5.60
C MET A 163 0.74 1.12 6.64
N GLY A 164 0.88 -0.16 6.29
CA GLY A 164 0.54 -1.27 7.18
C GLY A 164 -0.97 -1.52 7.32
N LEU A 165 -1.78 -1.02 6.40
CA LEU A 165 -3.22 -1.33 6.39
C LEU A 165 -3.44 -2.80 6.03
N SER A 166 -4.29 -3.47 6.81
CA SER A 166 -4.73 -4.83 6.49
C SER A 166 -5.62 -4.85 5.24
N ASN A 167 -5.72 -6.00 4.57
CA ASN A 167 -6.62 -6.17 3.43
C ASN A 167 -8.09 -5.84 3.77
N VAL A 168 -8.50 -6.04 5.02
CA VAL A 168 -9.86 -5.72 5.49
C VAL A 168 -10.07 -4.21 5.50
N LEU A 169 -9.18 -3.47 6.18
CA LEU A 169 -9.24 -2.00 6.25
C LEU A 169 -9.11 -1.37 4.85
N MET A 170 -8.26 -1.95 4.01
CA MET A 170 -8.13 -1.54 2.60
C MET A 170 -9.41 -1.74 1.80
N THR A 171 -10.08 -2.86 1.98
CA THR A 171 -11.35 -3.15 1.30
C THR A 171 -12.45 -2.22 1.81
N GLU A 172 -12.48 -1.93 3.10
CA GLU A 172 -13.43 -1.03 3.73
C GLU A 172 -13.27 0.41 3.20
N ALA A 173 -12.06 0.97 3.27
CA ALA A 173 -11.77 2.31 2.78
C ALA A 173 -12.11 2.47 1.29
N ARG A 174 -11.77 1.48 0.45
CA ARG A 174 -12.14 1.48 -0.97
C ARG A 174 -13.64 1.43 -1.19
N THR A 175 -14.32 0.57 -0.45
CA THR A 175 -15.76 0.41 -0.58
C THR A 175 -16.45 1.74 -0.28
N GLU A 176 -16.02 2.44 0.78
CA GLU A 176 -16.56 3.76 1.09
C GLU A 176 -16.18 4.82 0.06
N PHE A 177 -14.95 4.84 -0.46
CA PHE A 177 -14.57 5.75 -1.55
C PHE A 177 -15.44 5.55 -2.79
N GLU A 178 -15.64 4.30 -3.22
CA GLU A 178 -16.40 3.93 -4.42
C GLU A 178 -17.89 4.25 -4.31
N ARG A 179 -18.44 4.41 -3.10
CA ARG A 179 -19.82 4.89 -2.92
C ARG A 179 -19.99 6.34 -3.37
N PHE A 180 -18.95 7.16 -3.23
CA PHE A 180 -18.98 8.58 -3.60
C PHE A 180 -18.41 8.81 -4.99
N ASP A 181 -17.44 8.00 -5.44
CA ASP A 181 -16.97 7.98 -6.83
C ASP A 181 -17.97 7.26 -7.76
N THR A 182 -19.20 7.79 -7.83
CA THR A 182 -20.31 7.23 -8.62
C THR A 182 -20.01 7.13 -10.11
N ARG A 183 -19.03 7.90 -10.59
CA ARG A 183 -18.56 7.89 -11.98
C ARG A 183 -17.36 6.96 -12.18
N MET A 184 -16.85 6.33 -11.13
CA MET A 184 -15.66 5.49 -11.14
C MET A 184 -14.45 6.18 -11.79
N SER A 185 -14.34 7.48 -11.55
CA SER A 185 -13.32 8.36 -12.09
C SER A 185 -11.96 8.18 -11.41
N GLY A 186 -11.93 7.56 -10.23
CA GLY A 186 -10.79 7.52 -9.32
C GLY A 186 -10.67 8.78 -8.45
N TRP A 187 -11.65 9.68 -8.51
CA TRP A 187 -11.67 10.98 -7.84
C TRP A 187 -12.99 11.21 -7.11
N ILE A 188 -12.91 11.89 -5.98
CA ILE A 188 -14.06 12.44 -5.25
C ILE A 188 -13.74 13.87 -4.83
N SER A 189 -14.74 14.70 -4.61
CA SER A 189 -14.53 16.04 -4.04
C SER A 189 -13.97 15.96 -2.62
N ARG A 190 -13.39 17.05 -2.13
CA ARG A 190 -12.92 17.16 -0.75
C ARG A 190 -14.02 16.93 0.28
N GLU A 191 -15.20 17.46 0.03
CA GLU A 191 -16.37 17.29 0.89
C GLU A 191 -16.77 15.81 0.94
N GLU A 192 -16.81 15.13 -0.20
CA GLU A 192 -17.10 13.69 -0.27
C GLU A 192 -16.03 12.86 0.43
N ALA A 193 -14.75 13.18 0.26
CA ALA A 193 -13.67 12.50 0.95
C ALA A 193 -13.75 12.66 2.48
N LYS A 194 -14.10 13.85 2.95
CA LYS A 194 -14.34 14.07 4.38
C LYS A 194 -15.50 13.20 4.89
N MET A 195 -16.61 13.14 4.13
CA MET A 195 -17.74 12.26 4.45
C MET A 195 -17.34 10.78 4.46
N CYS A 196 -16.46 10.32 3.56
CA CYS A 196 -15.93 8.96 3.60
C CYS A 196 -15.19 8.68 4.91
N ILE A 197 -14.31 9.59 5.34
CA ILE A 197 -13.55 9.45 6.60
C ILE A 197 -14.48 9.40 7.82
N GLU A 198 -15.49 10.28 7.87
CA GLU A 198 -16.50 10.29 8.93
C GLU A 198 -17.30 8.98 8.98
N ARG A 199 -17.64 8.39 7.81
CA ARG A 199 -18.33 7.09 7.73
C ARG A 199 -17.47 5.90 8.11
N LEU A 200 -16.15 6.03 7.96
CA LEU A 200 -15.16 5.06 8.43
C LEU A 200 -14.89 5.19 9.95
N GLY A 201 -15.60 6.08 10.65
CA GLY A 201 -15.55 6.19 12.11
C GLY A 201 -14.53 7.19 12.64
N PHE A 202 -13.95 8.02 11.78
CA PHE A 202 -12.99 9.06 12.17
C PHE A 202 -13.66 10.43 12.24
N GLU A 203 -13.45 11.14 13.34
CA GLU A 203 -13.85 12.55 13.45
C GLU A 203 -12.67 13.44 13.10
N ILE A 204 -12.78 14.21 12.00
CA ILE A 204 -11.74 15.17 11.60
C ILE A 204 -12.32 16.58 11.45
N GLY A 205 -11.71 17.55 12.12
CA GLY A 205 -12.13 18.95 12.02
C GLY A 205 -11.80 19.54 10.65
N ASP A 206 -12.60 20.51 10.18
CA ASP A 206 -12.40 21.15 8.86
C ASP A 206 -10.99 21.72 8.69
N LYS A 207 -10.45 22.32 9.76
CA LYS A 207 -9.11 22.88 9.79
C LYS A 207 -8.04 21.78 9.62
N GLU A 208 -8.19 20.68 10.35
CA GLU A 208 -7.23 19.57 10.30
C GLU A 208 -7.27 18.87 8.94
N PHE A 209 -8.47 18.60 8.44
CA PHE A 209 -8.66 18.05 7.10
C PHE A 209 -8.04 18.97 6.03
N HIS A 210 -8.21 20.29 6.18
CA HIS A 210 -7.58 21.26 5.29
C HIS A 210 -6.05 21.25 5.37
N GLU A 211 -5.47 21.26 6.57
CA GLU A 211 -4.02 21.16 6.78
C GLU A 211 -3.46 19.86 6.21
N TRP A 212 -4.18 18.75 6.36
CA TRP A 212 -3.79 17.48 5.75
C TRP A 212 -3.79 17.55 4.22
N THR A 213 -4.85 18.07 3.60
CA THR A 213 -4.90 18.20 2.14
C THR A 213 -3.75 19.07 1.61
N LEU A 214 -3.37 20.12 2.34
CA LEU A 214 -2.21 20.96 2.00
C LEU A 214 -0.88 20.22 2.17
N ALA A 215 -0.71 19.41 3.21
CA ALA A 215 0.48 18.60 3.41
C ALA A 215 0.65 17.56 2.29
N CYS A 216 -0.46 17.05 1.75
CA CYS A 216 -0.45 16.12 0.63
C CYS A 216 -0.31 16.79 -0.74
N LYS A 217 -0.19 18.13 -0.81
CA LYS A 217 -0.04 18.86 -2.07
C LYS A 217 1.17 18.37 -2.90
N GLU A 218 2.25 17.95 -2.26
CA GLU A 218 3.42 17.38 -2.95
C GLU A 218 3.14 16.04 -3.64
N TYR A 219 2.08 15.35 -3.21
CA TYR A 219 1.61 14.08 -3.77
C TYR A 219 0.33 14.22 -4.59
N SER A 220 -0.26 15.42 -4.59
CA SER A 220 -1.53 15.65 -5.23
C SER A 220 -1.41 15.69 -6.73
N ARG A 221 -2.32 14.97 -7.38
CA ARG A 221 -2.43 14.91 -8.83
C ARG A 221 -3.39 15.96 -9.38
N ASP A 222 -4.15 16.63 -8.51
CA ASP A 222 -5.04 17.74 -8.85
C ASP A 222 -4.33 19.08 -8.59
N GLU A 223 -4.13 19.88 -9.63
CA GLU A 223 -3.47 21.18 -9.51
C GLU A 223 -4.27 22.16 -8.64
N ASP A 224 -5.60 22.05 -8.69
CA ASP A 224 -6.53 22.92 -7.98
C ASP A 224 -6.88 22.40 -6.58
N MET A 225 -6.50 21.15 -6.27
CA MET A 225 -6.80 20.46 -5.01
C MET A 225 -8.28 20.51 -4.63
N GLU A 226 -9.19 20.49 -5.60
CA GLU A 226 -10.64 20.42 -5.36
C GLU A 226 -11.08 18.97 -5.20
N ASN A 227 -10.33 18.04 -5.77
CA ASN A 227 -10.60 16.62 -5.77
C ASN A 227 -9.49 15.83 -5.09
N ILE A 228 -9.86 14.68 -4.55
CA ILE A 228 -8.99 13.71 -3.91
C ILE A 228 -9.01 12.43 -4.72
N HIS A 229 -7.83 12.04 -5.21
CA HIS A 229 -7.63 10.76 -5.87
C HIS A 229 -7.66 9.62 -4.86
N ILE A 230 -8.09 8.43 -5.28
CA ILE A 230 -8.17 7.24 -4.40
C ILE A 230 -6.87 6.93 -3.66
N THR A 231 -5.71 7.18 -4.28
CA THR A 231 -4.40 6.97 -3.63
C THR A 231 -4.18 7.94 -2.47
N GLU A 232 -4.57 9.21 -2.64
CA GLU A 232 -4.47 10.23 -1.60
C GLU A 232 -5.46 9.91 -0.48
N PHE A 233 -6.67 9.48 -0.82
CA PHE A 233 -7.66 9.05 0.17
C PHE A 233 -7.16 7.87 1.02
N ILE A 234 -6.58 6.84 0.41
CA ILE A 234 -5.98 5.72 1.16
C ILE A 234 -4.83 6.21 2.04
N TYR A 235 -4.02 7.16 1.56
CA TYR A 235 -2.97 7.77 2.38
C TYR A 235 -3.54 8.52 3.60
N LEU A 236 -4.65 9.24 3.43
CA LEU A 236 -5.35 9.92 4.52
C LEU A 236 -5.84 8.92 5.55
N TYR A 237 -6.61 7.94 5.07
CA TYR A 237 -7.20 6.91 5.90
C TYR A 237 -6.13 6.14 6.69
N GLY A 238 -5.05 5.71 6.02
CA GLY A 238 -3.94 5.06 6.68
C GLY A 238 -3.23 5.95 7.70
N SER A 239 -3.14 7.25 7.45
CA SER A 239 -2.53 8.19 8.40
C SER A 239 -3.37 8.32 9.67
N LEU A 240 -4.70 8.30 9.54
CA LEU A 240 -5.64 8.40 10.65
C LEU A 240 -5.67 7.10 11.47
N GLU A 241 -5.69 5.94 10.81
CA GLU A 241 -5.55 4.62 11.42
C GLU A 241 -4.27 4.52 12.27
N LEU A 242 -3.13 4.97 11.72
CA LEU A 242 -1.84 4.95 12.44
C LEU A 242 -1.80 5.87 13.66
N ARG A 243 -2.55 6.98 13.64
CA ARG A 243 -2.64 7.89 14.79
C ARG A 243 -3.52 7.33 15.91
N ASN A 244 -4.29 6.27 15.63
CA ASN A 244 -5.22 5.67 16.59
C ASN A 244 -6.20 6.70 17.18
N GLU A 245 -6.59 7.69 16.36
CA GLU A 245 -7.64 8.66 16.68
C GLU A 245 -9.04 8.08 16.38
N GLY A 246 -9.11 6.80 16.00
CA GLY A 246 -10.32 5.99 15.98
C GLY A 246 -10.59 5.39 17.36
N LEU A 247 -11.46 6.04 18.12
CA LEU A 247 -12.21 5.52 19.28
C LEU A 247 -11.42 4.76 20.36
N GLN A 248 -11.02 5.49 21.41
CA GLN A 248 -11.16 4.94 22.77
C GLN A 248 -12.66 4.74 23.04
N ILE A 249 -13.17 3.53 22.80
CA ILE A 249 -14.46 3.12 23.38
C ILE A 249 -14.21 2.94 24.88
N LEU A 250 -14.68 3.92 25.66
CA LEU A 250 -14.83 3.84 27.12
C LEU A 250 -15.93 2.84 27.50
#